data_AF-A0A538KXF2-F1
#
_entry.id   AF-A0A538KXF2-F1
#
_cell.length_a   1.000
_cell.length_b   1.000
_cell.length_c   1.000
_cell.angle_alpha   90.00
_cell.angle_beta   90.00
_cell.angle_gamma   90.00
#
_symmetry.space_group_name_H-M   'P 1'
#
loop_
_entity.id
_entity.type
_entity.pdbx_description
1 polymer ?
#
loop_
_entity_poly.entity_id
_entity_poly.type
_entity_poly.pdbx_seq_one_letter_code
_entity_poly.pdbx_strand_id
1 'polypeptide(L)'
;MIYDRLTTRYTFACPEHGDTRVALSRFRRLERLPGAAHPAVFRVRFECGCGEEHPGLVTHAELDWAPLGLGEGDSFLNLMTARLEALEAELAELAATRIGAGEWPWSFFCYPENQPRPVFPSSFFLLAPSGPGGAVGLAVRCPVCSRTSINLVSEQHVDLPFHNDAEIGVVEHVFEADAADAAEEFAAELYSAQFDARRLTL
;
A
#
# COMPACT_ATOMS: atom_id res chain seq x y z
N MET A 1 17.59 -3.50 -7.09
CA MET A 1 16.19 -3.09 -7.25
C MET A 1 15.51 -3.24 -5.89
N ILE A 2 14.80 -2.22 -5.41
CA ILE A 2 14.19 -2.25 -4.06
C ILE A 2 12.90 -3.09 -4.06
N TYR A 3 12.10 -3.09 -5.12
CA TYR A 3 10.84 -3.84 -5.15
C TYR A 3 10.94 -5.10 -6.02
N ASP A 4 10.56 -6.26 -5.49
CA ASP A 4 10.40 -7.52 -6.21
C ASP A 4 8.94 -7.68 -6.63
N ARG A 5 8.70 -7.61 -7.95
CA ARG A 5 7.37 -7.68 -8.56
C ARG A 5 6.73 -9.05 -8.53
N LEU A 6 7.53 -10.12 -8.49
CA LEU A 6 7.02 -11.49 -8.49
C LEU A 6 6.52 -11.89 -7.10
N THR A 7 7.12 -11.34 -6.05
CA THR A 7 6.74 -11.63 -4.66
C THR A 7 6.05 -10.47 -3.95
N THR A 8 5.85 -9.36 -4.66
CA THR A 8 5.26 -8.10 -4.18
C THR A 8 5.87 -7.59 -2.88
N ARG A 9 7.21 -7.58 -2.80
CA ARG A 9 7.97 -7.26 -1.59
C ARG A 9 9.04 -6.21 -1.83
N TYR A 10 9.28 -5.38 -0.81
CA TYR A 10 10.35 -4.40 -0.76
C TYR A 10 11.57 -4.98 -0.04
N THR A 11 12.76 -4.72 -0.57
CA THR A 11 14.05 -5.10 0.02
C THR A 11 14.61 -3.93 0.78
N PHE A 12 14.76 -4.10 2.09
CA PHE A 12 15.35 -3.10 2.99
C PHE A 12 16.53 -3.68 3.74
N ALA A 13 17.41 -2.81 4.21
CA ALA A 13 18.49 -3.19 5.10
C ALA A 13 17.96 -3.49 6.51
N CYS A 14 18.39 -4.60 7.09
CA CYS A 14 18.20 -4.96 8.49
C CYS A 14 19.58 -5.06 9.17
N PRO A 15 19.83 -4.35 10.28
CA PRO A 15 21.09 -4.44 11.01
C PRO A 15 21.49 -5.87 11.42
N GLU A 16 20.50 -6.71 11.75
CA GLU A 16 20.73 -8.08 12.22
C GLU A 16 20.93 -9.10 11.08
N HIS A 17 20.18 -8.95 9.98
CA HIS A 17 20.12 -9.96 8.91
C HIS A 17 20.74 -9.49 7.57
N GLY A 18 21.25 -8.27 7.50
CA GLY A 18 21.75 -7.65 6.27
C GLY A 18 20.61 -7.10 5.43
N ASP A 19 19.94 -7.97 4.66
CA ASP A 19 18.80 -7.61 3.81
C ASP A 19 17.53 -8.37 4.24
N THR A 20 16.39 -7.71 4.17
CA THR A 20 15.07 -8.28 4.49
C THR A 20 14.04 -7.94 3.43
N ARG A 21 13.05 -8.82 3.23
CA ARG A 21 11.96 -8.65 2.26
C ARG A 21 10.63 -8.46 2.96
N VAL A 22 10.03 -7.30 2.75
CA VAL A 22 8.90 -6.80 3.54
C VAL A 22 7.74 -6.43 2.60
N ALA A 23 6.53 -6.89 2.92
CA ALA A 23 5.32 -6.53 2.17
C ALA A 23 4.84 -5.11 2.57
N LEU A 24 4.00 -4.49 1.75
CA LEU A 24 3.49 -3.13 2.02
C LEU A 24 2.63 -3.10 3.29
N SER A 25 1.86 -4.15 3.56
CA SER A 25 1.06 -4.37 4.77
C SER A 25 1.88 -4.38 6.07
N ARG A 26 3.19 -4.60 5.97
CA ARG A 26 4.14 -4.58 7.11
C ARG A 26 4.74 -3.20 7.34
N PHE A 27 4.39 -2.22 6.52
CA PHE A 27 4.74 -0.85 6.79
C PHE A 27 3.89 -0.38 7.98
N ARG A 28 4.39 0.62 8.69
CA ARG A 28 3.73 1.21 9.85
C ARG A 28 3.46 2.68 9.63
N ARG A 29 4.44 3.37 9.06
CA ARG A 29 4.34 4.79 8.75
C ARG A 29 5.03 5.10 7.45
N LEU A 30 4.40 5.94 6.62
CA LEU A 30 4.98 6.49 5.42
C LEU A 30 4.95 8.01 5.53
N GLU A 31 6.12 8.64 5.42
CA GLU A 31 6.27 10.08 5.52
C GLU A 31 7.04 10.60 4.31
N ARG A 32 6.45 11.53 3.57
CA ARG A 32 7.15 12.21 2.48
C ARG A 32 8.22 13.13 3.06
N LEU A 33 9.47 12.94 2.67
CA LEU A 33 10.57 13.79 3.09
C LEU A 33 10.49 15.17 2.39
N PRO A 34 10.84 16.26 3.10
CA PRO A 34 10.95 17.58 2.50
C PRO A 34 12.09 17.58 1.47
N GLY A 35 11.85 18.15 0.29
CA GLY A 35 12.85 18.17 -0.77
C GLY A 35 12.25 18.36 -2.16
N ALA A 36 12.92 17.80 -3.16
CA ALA A 36 12.49 17.89 -4.56
C ALA A 36 11.06 17.37 -4.72
N ALA A 37 10.26 18.09 -5.49
CA ALA A 37 8.92 17.63 -5.84
C ALA A 37 8.98 16.27 -6.58
N HIS A 38 10.02 16.07 -7.40
CA HIS A 38 10.31 14.84 -8.13
C HIS A 38 11.83 14.58 -8.21
N PRO A 39 12.30 13.35 -7.90
CA PRO A 39 11.52 12.25 -7.33
C PRO A 39 11.19 12.53 -5.86
N ALA A 40 9.92 12.36 -5.48
CA ALA A 40 9.53 12.40 -4.08
C ALA A 40 10.08 11.15 -3.37
N VAL A 41 10.73 11.35 -2.23
CA VAL A 41 11.28 10.28 -1.39
C VAL A 41 10.44 10.17 -0.13
N PHE A 42 10.13 8.93 0.26
CA PHE A 42 9.38 8.59 1.44
C PHE A 42 10.29 7.88 2.43
N ARG A 43 10.19 8.30 3.70
CA ARG A 43 10.68 7.55 4.84
C ARG A 43 9.59 6.60 5.26
N VAL A 44 9.93 5.32 5.30
CA VAL A 44 9.06 4.24 5.75
C VAL A 44 9.56 3.73 7.08
N ARG A 45 8.67 3.51 8.05
CA ARG A 45 8.94 2.63 9.18
C ARG A 45 8.26 1.30 8.90
N PHE A 46 9.01 0.21 8.96
CA PHE A 46 8.49 -1.12 8.65
C PHE A 46 8.79 -2.11 9.78
N GLU A 47 7.88 -3.06 9.98
CA GLU A 47 8.08 -4.21 10.87
C GLU A 47 9.03 -5.20 10.19
N CYS A 48 10.21 -5.40 10.77
CA CYS A 48 11.18 -6.36 10.28
C CYS A 48 10.97 -7.73 10.92
N GLY A 49 11.28 -8.80 10.19
CA GLY A 49 11.26 -10.18 10.71
C GLY A 49 12.23 -10.44 11.87
N CYS A 50 13.15 -9.52 12.18
CA CYS A 50 13.99 -9.57 13.39
C CYS A 50 13.21 -9.23 14.69
N GLY A 51 11.99 -8.71 14.58
CA GLY A 51 11.18 -8.30 15.74
C GLY A 51 11.27 -6.82 16.10
N GLU A 52 12.08 -6.04 15.37
CA GLU A 52 12.17 -4.59 15.55
C GLU A 52 11.61 -3.82 14.35
N GLU A 53 11.26 -2.56 14.58
CA GLU A 53 10.94 -1.63 13.49
C GLU A 53 12.20 -0.94 12.98
N HIS A 54 12.31 -0.82 11.66
CA HIS A 54 13.44 -0.17 11.03
C HIS A 54 13.00 0.94 10.06
N PRO A 55 13.81 2.00 9.90
CA PRO A 55 13.60 2.99 8.86
C PRO A 55 14.09 2.47 7.49
N GLY A 56 13.28 2.66 6.47
CA GLY A 56 13.61 2.45 5.07
C GLY A 56 13.38 3.73 4.25
N LEU A 57 14.04 3.82 3.11
CA LEU A 57 13.79 4.87 2.12
C LEU A 57 13.25 4.21 0.85
N VAL A 58 12.17 4.78 0.32
CA VAL A 58 11.60 4.39 -0.97
C VAL A 58 11.22 5.64 -1.75
N THR A 59 11.29 5.54 -3.06
CA THR A 59 10.84 6.59 -3.96
C THR A 59 9.37 6.42 -4.31
N HIS A 60 8.72 7.50 -4.74
CA HIS A 60 7.38 7.43 -5.35
C HIS A 60 7.31 6.40 -6.49
N ALA A 61 8.39 6.26 -7.28
CA ALA A 61 8.41 5.29 -8.36
C ALA A 61 8.41 3.84 -7.87
N GLU A 62 9.09 3.55 -6.77
CA GLU A 62 9.09 2.22 -6.18
C GLU A 62 7.76 1.86 -5.50
N LEU A 63 7.06 2.86 -4.95
CA LEU A 63 5.74 2.66 -4.33
C LEU A 63 4.62 2.49 -5.37
N ASP A 64 4.59 3.35 -6.39
CA ASP A 64 3.37 3.51 -7.21
C ASP A 64 3.52 2.92 -8.61
N TRP A 65 4.73 2.95 -9.20
CA TRP A 65 4.97 2.56 -10.59
C TRP A 65 5.60 1.18 -10.71
N ALA A 66 6.57 0.85 -9.85
CA ALA A 66 7.26 -0.42 -9.88
C ALA A 66 6.31 -1.63 -9.77
N PRO A 67 5.25 -1.62 -8.93
CA PRO A 67 4.31 -2.73 -8.87
C PRO A 67 3.47 -2.91 -10.14
N LEU A 68 3.34 -1.89 -10.98
CA LEU A 68 2.58 -1.91 -12.23
C LEU A 68 3.43 -2.36 -13.43
N GLY A 69 4.66 -2.85 -13.20
CA GLY A 69 5.58 -3.24 -14.26
C GLY A 69 6.34 -2.09 -14.90
N LEU A 70 6.21 -0.87 -14.39
CA LEU A 70 6.92 0.30 -14.91
C LEU A 70 8.28 0.44 -14.21
N GLY A 71 9.37 0.12 -14.91
CA GLY A 71 10.77 0.17 -14.43
C GLY A 71 11.60 -1.01 -14.95
N GLU A 72 12.92 -0.91 -15.03
CA GLU A 72 13.78 -1.83 -15.81
C GLU A 72 14.34 -3.04 -15.00
N GLY A 73 14.54 -4.18 -15.68
CA GLY A 73 15.49 -5.24 -15.31
C GLY A 73 14.93 -6.62 -14.97
N ASP A 74 13.61 -6.87 -15.00
CA ASP A 74 13.06 -8.16 -14.58
C ASP A 74 12.66 -9.08 -15.73
N SER A 75 13.10 -10.34 -15.65
CA SER A 75 12.69 -11.41 -16.57
C SER A 75 12.20 -12.62 -15.78
N PHE A 76 11.21 -13.33 -16.33
CA PHE A 76 10.73 -14.59 -15.77
C PHE A 76 10.94 -15.73 -16.76
N LEU A 77 11.10 -16.96 -16.24
CA LEU A 77 11.14 -18.15 -17.08
C LEU A 77 9.71 -18.59 -17.39
N ASN A 78 9.27 -18.38 -18.64
CA ASN A 78 8.02 -18.92 -19.13
C ASN A 78 8.19 -20.43 -19.35
N LEU A 79 7.56 -21.24 -18.49
CA LEU A 79 7.65 -22.70 -18.54
C LEU A 79 6.95 -23.31 -19.78
N MET A 80 6.01 -22.59 -20.39
CA MET A 80 5.29 -23.04 -21.58
C MET A 80 6.12 -22.86 -22.86
N THR A 81 7.00 -21.85 -22.90
CA THR A 81 7.87 -21.55 -24.05
C THR A 81 9.34 -21.93 -23.80
N ALA A 82 9.70 -22.25 -22.55
CA ALA A 82 11.06 -22.46 -22.06
C ALA A 82 12.00 -21.27 -22.35
N ARG A 83 11.47 -20.04 -22.30
CA ARG A 83 12.20 -18.81 -22.59
C ARG A 83 12.15 -17.85 -21.42
N LEU A 84 13.20 -17.03 -21.30
CA LEU A 84 13.18 -15.84 -20.47
C LEU A 84 12.43 -14.74 -21.21
N GLU A 85 11.34 -14.28 -20.63
CA GLU A 85 10.50 -13.22 -21.18
C GLU A 85 10.55 -11.99 -20.26
N ALA A 86 10.43 -10.81 -20.85
CA ALA A 86 10.50 -9.55 -20.12
C ALA A 86 9.21 -9.35 -19.31
N LEU A 87 9.35 -9.23 -17.99
CA LEU A 87 8.20 -9.12 -17.08
C LEU A 87 7.47 -7.79 -17.24
N GLU A 88 8.21 -6.73 -17.55
CA GLU A 88 7.72 -5.36 -17.63
C GLU A 88 6.65 -5.16 -18.69
N ALA A 89 6.87 -5.73 -19.89
CA ALA A 89 5.95 -5.57 -21.01
C ALA A 89 4.58 -6.18 -20.67
N GLU A 90 4.58 -7.39 -20.10
CA GLU A 90 3.38 -8.11 -19.72
C GLU A 90 2.62 -7.40 -18.58
N LEU A 91 3.34 -6.98 -17.52
CA LEU A 91 2.71 -6.30 -16.38
C LEU A 91 2.17 -4.91 -16.75
N ALA A 92 2.92 -4.14 -17.55
CA ALA A 92 2.49 -2.81 -17.98
C ALA A 92 1.28 -2.89 -18.92
N GLU A 93 1.24 -3.88 -19.83
CA GLU A 93 0.09 -4.11 -20.71
C GLU A 93 -1.16 -4.55 -19.92
N LEU A 94 -0.98 -5.46 -18.94
CA LEU A 94 -2.06 -5.85 -18.04
C LEU A 94 -2.58 -4.66 -17.24
N ALA A 95 -1.68 -3.85 -16.68
CA ALA A 95 -2.05 -2.67 -15.91
C ALA A 95 -2.81 -1.65 -16.76
N ALA A 96 -2.31 -1.36 -17.96
CA ALA A 96 -2.97 -0.46 -18.90
C ALA A 96 -4.37 -0.96 -19.31
N THR A 97 -4.51 -2.26 -19.56
CA THR A 97 -5.79 -2.88 -19.92
C THR A 97 -6.81 -2.75 -18.80
N ARG A 98 -6.43 -3.08 -17.55
CA ARG A 98 -7.31 -2.98 -16.39
C ARG A 98 -7.71 -1.54 -16.07
N ILE A 99 -6.75 -0.62 -16.06
CA ILE A 99 -7.02 0.81 -15.87
C ILE A 99 -7.95 1.33 -16.97
N GLY A 100 -7.75 0.91 -18.22
CA GLY A 100 -8.63 1.25 -19.34
C GLY A 100 -10.06 0.70 -19.20
N ALA A 101 -10.24 -0.41 -18.48
CA ALA A 101 -11.55 -0.97 -18.13
C ALA A 101 -12.20 -0.30 -16.90
N GLY A 102 -11.52 0.65 -16.26
CA GLY A 102 -11.99 1.33 -15.03
C GLY A 102 -11.57 0.63 -13.73
N GLU A 103 -10.82 -0.47 -13.82
CA GLU A 103 -10.27 -1.17 -12.65
C GLU A 103 -9.00 -0.48 -12.17
N TRP A 104 -8.99 -0.04 -10.91
CA TRP A 104 -7.85 0.65 -10.33
C TRP A 104 -6.94 -0.29 -9.52
N PRO A 105 -5.60 -0.12 -9.58
CA PRO A 105 -4.66 -0.99 -8.89
C PRO A 105 -4.87 -1.02 -7.37
N TRP A 106 -5.15 0.12 -6.77
CA TRP A 106 -5.61 0.21 -5.39
C TRP A 106 -6.79 1.17 -5.31
N SER A 107 -7.69 0.87 -4.40
CA SER A 107 -8.85 1.71 -4.08
C SER A 107 -8.99 1.83 -2.57
N PHE A 108 -9.70 2.86 -2.12
CA PHE A 108 -10.07 3.00 -0.72
C PHE A 108 -11.46 3.64 -0.63
N PHE A 109 -12.11 3.53 0.51
CA PHE A 109 -13.38 4.22 0.74
C PHE A 109 -13.12 5.60 1.33
N CYS A 110 -13.58 6.65 0.64
CA CYS A 110 -13.56 8.01 1.15
C CYS A 110 -14.85 8.28 1.93
N TYR A 111 -14.76 8.34 3.25
CA TYR A 111 -15.94 8.54 4.11
C TYR A 111 -16.70 9.84 3.80
N PRO A 112 -16.04 11.01 3.66
CA PRO A 112 -16.71 12.27 3.35
C PRO A 112 -17.44 12.30 2.01
N GLU A 113 -16.92 11.59 1.01
CA GLU A 113 -17.53 11.53 -0.32
C GLU A 113 -18.46 10.33 -0.48
N ASN A 114 -18.50 9.44 0.51
CA ASN A 114 -19.31 8.23 0.56
C ASN A 114 -19.18 7.37 -0.72
N GLN A 115 -17.96 7.26 -1.25
CA GLN A 115 -17.67 6.50 -2.46
C GLN A 115 -16.23 5.96 -2.48
N PRO A 116 -15.97 4.88 -3.23
CA PRO A 116 -14.62 4.41 -3.48
C PRO A 116 -13.84 5.42 -4.32
N ARG A 117 -12.55 5.57 -4.01
CA ARG A 117 -11.62 6.41 -4.77
C ARG A 117 -10.36 5.63 -5.13
N PRO A 118 -9.81 5.85 -6.34
CA PRO A 118 -8.51 5.31 -6.69
C PRO A 118 -7.44 5.99 -5.84
N VAL A 119 -6.43 5.20 -5.46
CA VAL A 119 -5.31 5.71 -4.67
C VAL A 119 -4.03 5.00 -5.04
N PHE A 120 -2.91 5.65 -4.74
CA PHE A 120 -1.60 5.06 -4.83
C PHE A 120 -1.00 4.86 -3.44
N PRO A 121 -0.13 3.85 -3.25
CA PRO A 121 0.55 3.60 -1.98
C PRO A 121 1.24 4.82 -1.36
N SER A 122 1.74 5.74 -2.17
CA SER A 122 2.31 7.02 -1.70
C SER A 122 1.35 7.94 -0.93
N SER A 123 0.03 7.72 -1.02
CA SER A 123 -1.00 8.47 -0.27
C SER A 123 -1.33 7.84 1.09
N PHE A 124 -0.76 6.67 1.39
CA PHE A 124 -0.87 6.04 2.70
C PHE A 124 0.05 6.77 3.67
N PHE A 125 -0.39 6.96 4.91
CA PHE A 125 0.46 7.57 5.94
C PHE A 125 0.63 6.69 7.17
N LEU A 126 -0.35 5.85 7.50
CA LEU A 126 -0.28 4.90 8.60
C LEU A 126 -0.92 3.56 8.22
N LEU A 127 -0.26 2.49 8.59
CA LEU A 127 -0.74 1.12 8.47
C LEU A 127 -0.57 0.43 9.82
N ALA A 128 -1.63 -0.17 10.34
CA ALA A 128 -1.60 -0.86 11.61
C ALA A 128 -2.20 -2.27 11.47
N PRO A 129 -1.56 -3.31 12.02
CA PRO A 129 -2.14 -4.65 12.01
C PRO A 129 -3.40 -4.66 12.87
N SER A 130 -4.48 -5.23 12.36
CA SER A 130 -5.75 -5.34 13.07
C SER A 130 -6.04 -6.80 13.42
N GLY A 131 -5.92 -7.13 14.71
CA GLY A 131 -6.40 -8.38 15.32
C GLY A 131 -5.91 -9.71 14.70
N PRO A 132 -6.39 -10.85 15.25
CA PRO A 132 -6.16 -12.15 14.66
C PRO A 132 -7.09 -12.36 13.47
N GLY A 133 -6.60 -12.07 12.27
CA GLY A 133 -7.37 -12.21 11.02
C GLY A 133 -6.66 -11.77 9.75
N GLY A 134 -5.46 -11.18 9.83
CA GLY A 134 -4.74 -10.68 8.65
C GLY A 134 -5.38 -9.42 8.06
N ALA A 135 -6.12 -8.66 8.87
CA ALA A 135 -6.64 -7.36 8.50
C ALA A 135 -5.64 -6.26 8.84
N VAL A 136 -5.68 -5.16 8.09
CA VAL A 136 -4.81 -4.00 8.20
C VAL A 136 -5.69 -2.76 8.27
N GLY A 137 -5.53 -2.00 9.34
CA GLY A 137 -6.03 -0.64 9.44
C GLY A 137 -5.18 0.27 8.57
N LEU A 138 -5.76 0.76 7.49
CA LEU A 138 -5.14 1.62 6.50
C LEU A 138 -5.69 3.04 6.63
N ALA A 139 -4.84 3.98 7.02
CA ALA A 139 -5.18 5.38 7.05
C ALA A 139 -4.66 6.10 5.80
N VAL A 140 -5.59 6.71 5.06
CA VAL A 140 -5.34 7.33 3.75
C VAL A 140 -5.80 8.78 3.78
N ARG A 141 -4.97 9.67 3.23
CA ARG A 141 -5.40 11.04 2.91
C ARG A 141 -5.99 11.05 1.50
N CYS A 142 -7.27 11.39 1.38
CA CYS A 142 -7.93 11.41 0.09
C CYS A 142 -7.30 12.47 -0.83
N PRO A 143 -6.83 12.12 -2.05
CA PRO A 143 -6.23 13.08 -2.97
C PRO A 143 -7.24 14.09 -3.53
N VAL A 144 -8.54 13.81 -3.43
CA VAL A 144 -9.62 14.69 -3.94
C VAL A 144 -10.04 15.71 -2.89
N CYS A 145 -10.52 15.26 -1.72
CA CYS A 145 -11.04 16.15 -0.68
C CYS A 145 -10.05 16.47 0.45
N SER A 146 -8.84 15.91 0.42
CA SER A 146 -7.77 16.08 1.42
C SER A 146 -8.10 15.63 2.84
N ARG A 147 -9.30 15.06 3.07
CA ARG A 147 -9.68 14.48 4.36
C ARG A 147 -9.10 13.09 4.52
N THR A 148 -8.81 12.74 5.76
CA THR A 148 -8.34 11.41 6.13
C THR A 148 -9.52 10.45 6.29
N SER A 149 -9.36 9.21 5.84
CA SER A 149 -10.28 8.11 6.10
C SER A 149 -9.50 6.88 6.54
N ILE A 150 -10.02 6.16 7.52
CA ILE A 150 -9.44 4.91 8.01
C ILE A 150 -10.28 3.75 7.53
N ASN A 151 -9.61 2.80 6.89
CA ASN A 151 -10.18 1.64 6.24
C ASN A 151 -9.61 0.39 6.92
N LEU A 152 -10.41 -0.66 7.07
CA LEU A 152 -9.99 -1.98 7.51
C LEU A 152 -10.09 -2.92 6.31
N VAL A 153 -8.94 -3.38 5.84
CA VAL A 153 -8.79 -4.16 4.60
C VAL A 153 -7.91 -5.39 4.85
N SER A 154 -7.92 -6.36 3.94
CA SER A 154 -7.02 -7.51 3.99
C SER A 154 -5.57 -7.12 3.67
N GLU A 155 -4.58 -7.92 4.10
CA GLU A 155 -3.19 -7.75 3.65
C GLU A 155 -3.08 -7.74 2.11
N GLN A 156 -3.85 -8.60 1.43
CA GLN A 156 -3.85 -8.71 -0.04
C GLN A 156 -4.37 -7.45 -0.72
N HIS A 157 -5.35 -6.77 -0.12
CA HIS A 157 -5.85 -5.48 -0.60
C HIS A 157 -4.74 -4.43 -0.73
N VAL A 158 -3.78 -4.47 0.19
CA VAL A 158 -2.66 -3.53 0.23
C VAL A 158 -1.51 -4.02 -0.63
N ASP A 159 -1.16 -5.31 -0.53
CA ASP A 159 0.07 -5.86 -1.09
C ASP A 159 0.00 -6.15 -2.60
N LEU A 160 -1.19 -6.43 -3.14
CA LEU A 160 -1.36 -6.89 -4.51
C LEU A 160 -2.10 -5.85 -5.37
N PRO A 161 -1.48 -5.30 -6.42
CA PRO A 161 -2.17 -4.47 -7.38
C PRO A 161 -3.38 -5.19 -8.00
N PHE A 162 -4.49 -4.47 -8.15
CA PHE A 162 -5.77 -4.94 -8.67
C PHE A 162 -6.48 -5.99 -7.82
N HIS A 163 -6.01 -6.28 -6.61
CA HIS A 163 -6.75 -7.06 -5.63
C HIS A 163 -7.47 -6.08 -4.70
N ASN A 164 -8.73 -5.76 -4.99
CA ASN A 164 -9.53 -4.91 -4.09
C ASN A 164 -10.60 -5.77 -3.40
N ASP A 165 -10.57 -5.79 -2.06
CA ASP A 165 -11.62 -6.41 -1.25
C ASP A 165 -13.02 -5.92 -1.66
N ALA A 166 -13.99 -6.83 -1.73
CA ALA A 166 -15.37 -6.49 -2.06
C ALA A 166 -16.05 -5.64 -0.95
N GLU A 167 -15.58 -5.81 0.29
CA GLU A 167 -16.08 -5.12 1.49
C GLU A 167 -14.90 -4.54 2.27
N ILE A 168 -14.99 -3.25 2.60
CA ILE A 168 -14.02 -2.52 3.42
C ILE A 168 -14.71 -2.07 4.70
N GLY A 169 -14.10 -2.33 5.86
CA GLY A 169 -14.53 -1.72 7.11
C GLY A 169 -14.13 -0.25 7.16
N VAL A 170 -15.01 0.66 7.57
CA VAL A 170 -14.73 2.09 7.65
C VAL A 170 -15.09 2.58 9.04
N VAL A 171 -14.28 3.49 9.58
CA VAL A 171 -14.56 4.14 10.86
C VAL A 171 -15.28 5.45 10.65
N GLU A 172 -16.41 5.65 11.34
CA GLU A 172 -17.22 6.88 11.30
C GLU A 172 -16.59 8.03 12.11
N HIS A 173 -15.28 8.25 12.00
CA HIS A 173 -14.61 9.42 12.58
C HIS A 173 -13.73 10.10 11.52
N VAL A 174 -14.14 11.31 11.12
CA VAL A 174 -13.32 12.19 10.29
C VAL A 174 -12.39 12.94 11.22
N PHE A 175 -11.13 12.52 11.30
CA PHE A 175 -10.13 13.27 12.03
C PHE A 175 -9.85 14.59 11.29
N GLU A 176 -10.04 15.72 11.98
CA GLU A 176 -9.50 17.01 11.54
C GLU A 176 -7.96 16.91 11.50
N ALA A 177 -7.29 17.92 10.93
CA ALA A 177 -5.94 17.85 10.35
C ALA A 177 -4.80 17.23 11.20
N ASP A 178 -4.98 16.98 12.50
CA ASP A 178 -4.08 16.23 13.39
C ASP A 178 -4.22 14.69 13.23
N ALA A 179 -4.22 14.24 11.98
CA ALA A 179 -4.40 12.84 11.59
C ALA A 179 -3.29 11.89 12.07
N ALA A 180 -2.12 12.41 12.50
CA ALA A 180 -1.02 11.58 12.98
C ALA A 180 -1.25 11.10 14.41
N ASP A 181 -1.61 12.01 15.32
CA ASP A 181 -1.90 11.70 16.73
C ASP A 181 -3.19 10.88 16.83
N ALA A 182 -4.20 11.24 16.03
CA ALA A 182 -5.43 10.48 15.90
C ALA A 182 -5.24 9.06 15.35
N ALA A 183 -4.31 8.86 14.40
CA ALA A 183 -4.03 7.54 13.87
C ALA A 183 -3.15 6.70 14.81
N GLU A 184 -2.32 7.34 15.65
CA GLU A 184 -1.61 6.68 16.75
C GLU A 184 -2.56 6.26 17.89
N GLU A 185 -3.49 7.13 18.27
CA GLU A 185 -4.59 6.82 19.22
C GLU A 185 -5.49 5.70 18.65
N PHE A 186 -5.83 5.79 17.36
CA PHE A 186 -6.60 4.75 16.67
C PHE A 186 -5.84 3.43 16.47
N ALA A 187 -4.52 3.46 16.26
CA ALA A 187 -3.70 2.25 16.27
C ALA A 187 -3.74 1.53 17.62
N ALA A 188 -3.87 2.27 18.71
CA ALA A 188 -4.13 1.70 20.04
C ALA A 188 -5.59 1.22 20.21
N GLU A 189 -6.56 1.89 19.58
CA GLU A 189 -7.99 1.53 19.62
C GLU A 189 -8.42 0.46 18.60
N LEU A 190 -7.57 0.05 17.65
CA LEU A 190 -7.83 -1.01 16.65
C LEU A 190 -8.14 -2.38 17.28
N TYR A 191 -7.95 -2.53 18.59
CA TYR A 191 -8.41 -3.66 19.41
C TYR A 191 -9.86 -3.53 19.91
N SER A 192 -10.55 -2.43 19.61
CA SER A 192 -11.93 -2.14 19.99
C SER A 192 -12.87 -2.30 18.79
N ALA A 193 -14.02 -2.94 19.00
CA ALA A 193 -14.90 -3.48 17.95
C ALA A 193 -15.76 -2.44 17.20
N GLN A 194 -15.25 -1.23 16.91
CA GLN A 194 -16.01 -0.15 16.27
C GLN A 194 -15.65 0.01 14.79
N PHE A 195 -16.24 -0.82 13.91
CA PHE A 195 -16.12 -0.71 12.46
C PHE A 195 -17.45 -0.96 11.76
N ASP A 196 -17.80 -0.13 10.78
CA ASP A 196 -18.93 -0.36 9.89
C ASP A 196 -18.47 -0.88 8.53
N ALA A 197 -19.04 -2.00 8.08
CA ALA A 197 -18.69 -2.59 6.78
C ALA A 197 -19.37 -1.84 5.63
N ARG A 198 -18.60 -1.45 4.60
CA ARG A 198 -19.07 -0.81 3.37
C ARG A 198 -18.63 -1.63 2.14
N ARG A 199 -19.55 -1.80 1.17
CA ARG A 199 -19.26 -2.49 -0.09
C ARG A 199 -18.66 -1.56 -1.13
N LEU A 200 -17.60 -2.01 -1.81
CA LEU A 200 -17.12 -1.35 -3.01
C LEU A 200 -18.00 -1.75 -4.19
N THR A 201 -18.53 -0.77 -4.92
CA THR A 201 -19.12 -0.99 -6.24
C THR A 201 -18.13 -0.39 -7.23
N LEU A 202 -17.19 -1.21 -7.70
CA LEU A 202 -16.17 -0.84 -8.69
C LEU A 202 -16.66 -1.23 -10.08
#